data_AF-A0A9X2FI65-F1
#
_entry.id   AF-A0A9X2FI65-F1
#
_cell.length_a   1.000
_cell.length_b   1.000
_cell.length_c   1.000
_cell.angle_alpha   90.00
_cell.angle_beta   90.00
_cell.angle_gamma   90.00
#
_symmetry.space_group_name_H-M   'P 1'
#
loop_
_entity.id
_entity.type
_entity.pdbx_description
1 polymer ?
#
loop_
_entity_poly.entity_id
_entity_poly.type
_entity_poly.pdbx_seq_one_letter_code
_entity_poly.pdbx_strand_id
1 'polypeptide(L)'
;MDQLLVFDFITTYASSFNLSKNNLHGDNAFNYSEIASRRSVLDKGISLLRMYNLLDINYSGRNGYEYHLTDLGYSIEAQLDDQYADDYRQVLSKVIGKYSRFSSKELMKLIDSNLMKELG
;
A
#
# COMPACT_ATOMS: atom_id res chain seq x y z
N MET A 1 -4.05 -3.00 -8.52
CA MET A 1 -2.58 -3.00 -8.37
C MET A 1 -2.04 -1.64 -7.91
N ASP A 2 -2.13 -0.58 -8.72
CA ASP A 2 -1.49 0.72 -8.41
C ASP A 2 -1.98 1.36 -7.10
N GLN A 3 -3.27 1.21 -6.77
CA GLN A 3 -3.82 1.65 -5.49
C GLN A 3 -3.16 0.97 -4.30
N LEU A 4 -2.94 -0.35 -4.36
CA LEU A 4 -2.28 -1.10 -3.27
C LEU A 4 -0.83 -0.64 -3.10
N LEU A 5 -0.11 -0.46 -4.21
CA LEU A 5 1.27 0.04 -4.21
C LEU A 5 1.36 1.43 -3.58
N VAL A 6 0.49 2.35 -3.99
CA VAL A 6 0.51 3.73 -3.50
C VAL A 6 0.09 3.78 -2.03
N PHE A 7 -0.94 3.01 -1.63
CA PHE A 7 -1.38 2.99 -0.24
C PHE A 7 -0.32 2.39 0.68
N ASP A 8 0.35 1.31 0.28
CA ASP A 8 1.47 0.76 1.03
C ASP A 8 2.63 1.78 1.17
N PHE A 9 3.01 2.40 0.04
CA PHE A 9 4.06 3.40 0.01
C PHE A 9 3.76 4.59 0.93
N ILE A 10 2.57 5.18 0.82
CA ILE A 10 2.17 6.31 1.67
C ILE A 10 2.05 5.86 3.13
N THR A 11 1.56 4.66 3.41
CA THR A 11 1.42 4.17 4.80
C THR A 11 2.78 4.02 5.47
N THR A 12 3.74 3.42 4.76
CA THR A 12 5.09 3.21 5.28
C THR A 12 5.87 4.51 5.45
N TYR A 13 5.48 5.55 4.73
CA TYR A 13 6.08 6.88 4.80
C TYR A 13 5.11 8.03 5.04
N ALA A 14 4.17 7.82 5.96
CA ALA A 14 3.07 8.74 6.18
C ALA A 14 3.48 10.15 6.67
N SER A 15 4.68 10.35 7.23
CA SER A 15 5.13 11.67 7.68
C SER A 15 5.34 12.62 6.50
N SER A 16 5.92 12.15 5.40
CA SER A 16 6.11 12.92 4.16
C SER A 16 4.78 13.39 3.55
N PHE A 17 3.68 12.68 3.85
CA PHE A 17 2.33 13.02 3.39
C PHE A 17 1.48 13.77 4.44
N ASN A 18 2.09 14.17 5.57
CA ASN A 18 1.43 14.81 6.72
C ASN A 18 0.28 13.95 7.28
N LEU A 19 0.48 12.64 7.37
CA LEU A 19 -0.51 11.68 7.88
C LEU A 19 -0.09 11.01 9.21
N SER A 20 1.18 11.09 9.56
CA SER A 20 1.74 10.67 10.85
C SER A 20 2.86 11.62 11.28
N LYS A 21 3.30 11.51 12.54
CA LYS A 21 4.48 12.23 13.03
C LYS A 21 5.79 11.60 12.54
N ASN A 22 5.82 10.27 12.44
CA ASN A 22 6.98 9.47 12.09
C ASN A 22 6.64 8.47 10.97
N ASN A 23 7.63 8.09 10.17
CA ASN A 23 7.52 7.02 9.18
C ASN A 23 7.68 5.64 9.85
N LEU A 24 6.88 4.66 9.42
CA LEU A 24 6.97 3.29 9.93
C LEU A 24 8.26 2.59 9.47
N HIS A 25 8.80 3.00 8.32
CA HIS A 25 10.06 2.50 7.76
C HIS A 25 11.27 3.39 8.08
N GLY A 26 11.10 4.37 8.99
CA GLY A 26 12.11 5.40 9.22
C GLY A 26 12.21 6.40 8.08
N ASP A 27 13.08 7.39 8.25
CA ASP A 27 13.30 8.43 7.25
C ASP A 27 14.40 7.96 6.29
N ASN A 28 14.01 7.63 5.06
CA ASN A 28 14.95 7.34 3.99
C ASN A 28 14.62 8.24 2.80
N ALA A 29 15.65 8.80 2.17
CA ALA A 29 15.45 9.66 1.00
C ALA A 29 14.89 8.80 -0.13
N PHE A 30 13.65 9.07 -0.51
CA PHE A 30 12.95 8.22 -1.44
C PHE A 30 13.50 8.42 -2.84
N ASN A 31 13.96 7.33 -3.44
CA ASN A 31 14.33 7.32 -4.85
C ASN A 31 13.25 6.61 -5.68
N TYR A 32 13.15 7.00 -6.95
CA TYR A 32 12.22 6.38 -7.90
C TYR A 32 12.40 4.85 -7.99
N SER A 33 13.61 4.36 -7.74
CA SER A 33 13.92 2.92 -7.73
C SER A 33 13.21 2.14 -6.62
N GLU A 34 12.86 2.77 -5.49
CA GLU A 34 12.15 2.07 -4.42
C GLU A 34 10.74 1.66 -4.84
N ILE A 35 10.03 2.52 -5.56
CA ILE A 35 8.67 2.21 -6.05
C ILE A 35 8.70 1.09 -7.08
N ALA A 36 9.67 1.13 -8.00
CA ALA A 36 9.86 0.05 -8.96
C ALA A 36 10.14 -1.29 -8.24
N SER A 37 11.00 -1.26 -7.21
CA SER A 37 11.30 -2.43 -6.38
C SER A 37 10.06 -2.94 -5.63
N ARG A 38 9.33 -2.04 -4.96
CA ARG A 38 8.09 -2.36 -4.24
C ARG A 38 7.02 -2.95 -5.14
N ARG A 39 6.85 -2.44 -6.36
CA ARG A 39 5.92 -3.04 -7.33
C ARG A 39 6.27 -4.50 -7.60
N SER A 40 7.55 -4.80 -7.84
CA SER A 40 8.00 -6.18 -8.06
C SER A 40 7.76 -7.09 -6.85
N VAL A 41 7.98 -6.58 -5.62
CA VAL A 41 7.68 -7.32 -4.39
C VAL A 41 6.18 -7.57 -4.24
N LEU A 42 5.34 -6.56 -4.52
CA LEU A 42 3.89 -6.65 -4.41
C LEU A 42 3.32 -7.64 -5.45
N ASP A 43 3.80 -7.62 -6.69
CA ASP A 43 3.43 -8.58 -7.75
C ASP A 43 3.71 -10.03 -7.31
N LYS A 44 4.89 -10.27 -6.73
CA LYS A 44 5.28 -11.59 -6.21
C LYS A 44 4.45 -11.98 -4.98
N GLY A 45 4.22 -11.05 -4.07
CA GLY A 45 3.41 -11.25 -2.87
C GLY A 45 1.99 -11.68 -3.20
N ILE A 46 1.31 -10.96 -4.11
CA ILE A 46 -0.04 -11.31 -4.57
C ILE A 46 -0.07 -12.70 -5.23
N SER A 47 0.94 -13.02 -6.03
CA SER A 47 1.04 -14.34 -6.68
C SER A 47 1.17 -15.45 -5.64
N LEU A 48 1.98 -15.26 -4.59
CA LEU A 48 2.14 -16.21 -3.49
C LEU A 48 0.85 -16.34 -2.67
N LEU A 49 0.22 -15.23 -2.30
CA LEU A 49 -1.05 -15.24 -1.54
C LEU A 49 -2.13 -16.02 -2.30
N ARG A 50 -2.23 -15.83 -3.62
CA ARG A 50 -3.15 -16.60 -4.46
C ARG A 50 -2.77 -18.08 -4.52
N MET A 51 -1.49 -18.41 -4.68
CA MET A 51 -1.00 -19.79 -4.74
C MET A 51 -1.36 -20.57 -3.46
N TYR A 52 -1.31 -19.91 -2.31
CA TYR A 52 -1.67 -20.50 -1.01
C TYR A 52 -3.15 -20.35 -0.63
N ASN A 53 -4.02 -19.95 -1.56
CA ASN A 53 -5.44 -19.75 -1.33
C ASN A 53 -5.75 -18.75 -0.21
N LEU A 54 -4.91 -17.72 -0.04
CA LEU A 54 -5.08 -16.63 0.92
C LEU A 54 -5.79 -15.42 0.30
N LEU A 55 -5.75 -15.30 -1.02
CA LEU A 55 -6.30 -14.17 -1.76
C LEU A 55 -7.00 -14.63 -3.04
N ASP A 56 -8.25 -14.21 -3.19
CA ASP A 56 -9.02 -14.29 -4.42
C ASP A 56 -8.88 -13.03 -5.26
N ILE A 57 -8.84 -13.20 -6.57
CA ILE A 57 -8.74 -12.11 -7.54
C ILE A 57 -9.86 -12.27 -8.56
N ASN A 58 -10.77 -11.29 -8.59
CA ASN A 58 -11.90 -11.26 -9.49
C ASN A 58 -11.80 -10.07 -10.43
N TYR A 59 -12.31 -10.20 -11.65
CA TYR A 59 -12.38 -9.08 -12.60
C TYR A 59 -13.80 -8.52 -12.66
N SER A 60 -13.92 -7.23 -12.37
CA SER A 60 -15.12 -6.43 -12.52
C SER A 60 -14.97 -5.52 -13.74
N GLY A 61 -15.90 -5.56 -14.68
CA GLY A 61 -15.85 -4.68 -15.87
C GLY A 61 -15.89 -3.17 -15.55
N ARG A 62 -16.31 -2.79 -14.33
CA ARG A 62 -16.33 -1.39 -13.87
C ARG A 62 -15.10 -1.02 -13.03
N ASN A 63 -14.64 -1.93 -12.19
CA ASN A 63 -13.61 -1.64 -11.18
C ASN A 63 -12.24 -2.27 -11.49
N GLY A 64 -12.15 -3.05 -12.58
CA GLY A 64 -10.95 -3.81 -12.92
C GLY A 64 -10.77 -5.00 -11.99
N TYR A 65 -9.51 -5.31 -11.64
CA TYR A 65 -9.19 -6.40 -10.72
C TYR A 65 -9.48 -6.02 -9.27
N GLU A 66 -10.31 -6.81 -8.62
CA GLU A 66 -10.67 -6.73 -7.20
C GLU A 66 -9.99 -7.87 -6.45
N TYR A 67 -9.44 -7.56 -5.28
CA TYR A 67 -8.64 -8.48 -4.48
C TYR A 67 -9.34 -8.68 -3.13
N HIS A 68 -9.61 -9.94 -2.76
CA HIS A 68 -10.34 -10.29 -1.56
C HIS A 68 -9.60 -11.36 -0.78
N LEU A 69 -9.44 -11.19 0.53
CA LEU A 69 -8.97 -12.27 1.38
C LEU A 69 -10.00 -13.41 1.38
N THR A 70 -9.51 -14.64 1.34
CA THR A 70 -10.32 -15.83 1.64
C THR A 70 -10.48 -15.96 3.16
N ASP A 71 -11.32 -16.89 3.62
CA ASP A 71 -11.44 -17.20 5.06
C ASP A 71 -10.08 -17.59 5.68
N LEU A 72 -9.26 -18.32 4.92
CA LEU A 72 -7.89 -18.65 5.33
C LEU A 72 -7.01 -17.40 5.36
N GLY A 73 -7.14 -16.52 4.36
CA GLY A 73 -6.45 -15.23 4.33
C GLY A 73 -6.75 -14.37 5.57
N TYR A 74 -8.01 -14.24 5.95
CA TYR A 74 -8.42 -13.54 7.18
C TYR A 74 -7.85 -14.21 8.44
N SER A 75 -7.85 -15.54 8.49
CA SER A 75 -7.30 -16.28 9.65
C SER A 75 -5.79 -16.06 9.84
N ILE A 76 -5.05 -15.87 8.74
CA ILE A 76 -3.62 -15.53 8.79
C ILE A 76 -3.41 -14.05 9.12
N GLU A 77 -4.20 -13.14 8.53
CA GLU A 77 -4.10 -11.70 8.82
C GLU A 77 -4.38 -11.39 10.30
N ALA A 78 -5.34 -12.10 10.90
CA ALA A 78 -5.66 -11.96 12.33
C ALA A 78 -4.53 -12.39 13.27
N GLN A 79 -3.55 -13.17 12.78
CA GLN A 79 -2.34 -13.53 13.55
C GLN A 79 -1.26 -12.45 13.49
N LEU A 80 -1.45 -11.39 12.70
CA LEU A 80 -0.59 -10.20 12.71
C LEU A 80 -1.06 -9.26 13.82
N ASP A 81 -0.67 -9.55 15.06
CA ASP A 81 -1.16 -8.88 16.28
C ASP A 81 -0.07 -8.15 17.07
N ASP A 82 1.03 -7.80 16.39
CA ASP A 82 2.08 -6.98 16.97
C ASP A 82 1.82 -5.47 16.84
N GLN A 83 2.60 -4.68 17.58
CA GLN A 83 2.49 -3.21 17.58
C GLN A 83 2.68 -2.60 16.19
N TYR A 84 3.52 -3.19 15.34
CA TYR A 84 3.76 -2.69 14.00
C TYR A 84 2.53 -2.87 13.13
N ALA A 85 1.87 -4.03 13.19
CA ALA A 85 0.63 -4.31 12.49
C ALA A 85 -0.47 -3.31 12.90
N ASP A 86 -0.59 -3.02 14.19
CA ASP A 86 -1.56 -2.03 14.70
C ASP A 86 -1.27 -0.61 14.22
N ASP A 87 -0.02 -0.18 14.29
CA ASP A 87 0.39 1.15 13.81
C ASP A 87 0.18 1.28 12.29
N TYR A 88 0.50 0.23 11.53
CA TYR A 88 0.26 0.18 10.09
C TYR A 88 -1.22 0.30 9.76
N ARG A 89 -2.11 -0.48 10.42
CA ARG A 89 -3.57 -0.40 10.22
C ARG A 89 -4.12 0.99 10.55
N GLN A 90 -3.65 1.62 11.63
CA GLN A 90 -4.06 2.97 12.02
C GLN A 90 -3.66 4.02 10.99
N VAL A 91 -2.43 3.96 10.46
CA VAL A 91 -1.97 4.89 9.43
C VAL A 91 -2.68 4.63 8.11
N LEU A 92 -2.82 3.37 7.70
CA LEU A 92 -3.53 2.98 6.47
C LEU A 92 -4.98 3.48 6.47
N SER A 93 -5.67 3.44 7.61
CA SER A 93 -7.02 4.00 7.74
C SER A 93 -7.07 5.50 7.37
N LYS A 94 -6.06 6.28 7.79
CA LYS A 94 -5.95 7.70 7.43
C LYS A 94 -5.64 7.89 5.94
N VAL A 95 -4.79 7.04 5.37
CA VAL A 95 -4.46 7.04 3.93
C VAL A 95 -5.72 6.78 3.10
N ILE A 96 -6.47 5.73 3.43
CA ILE A 96 -7.74 5.37 2.76
C ILE A 96 -8.75 6.52 2.91
N GLY A 97 -8.90 7.07 4.12
CA GLY A 97 -9.82 8.19 4.37
C GLY A 97 -9.51 9.42 3.51
N LYS A 98 -8.22 9.70 3.27
CA LYS A 98 -7.78 10.86 2.48
C LYS A 98 -7.81 10.62 0.97
N TYR A 99 -7.49 9.40 0.52
CA TYR A 99 -7.16 9.14 -0.89
C TYR A 99 -8.02 8.08 -1.58
N SER A 100 -9.01 7.47 -0.91
CA SER A 100 -9.88 6.42 -1.51
C SER A 100 -10.63 6.86 -2.76
N ARG A 101 -10.88 8.16 -2.94
CA ARG A 101 -11.57 8.71 -4.13
C ARG A 101 -10.64 9.04 -5.29
N PHE A 102 -9.33 8.89 -5.11
CA PHE A 102 -8.36 9.25 -6.14
C PHE A 102 -8.27 8.10 -7.15
N SER A 103 -8.22 8.45 -8.43
CA SER A 103 -7.88 7.53 -9.50
C SER A 103 -6.43 7.08 -9.41
N SER A 104 -6.09 5.93 -10.01
CA SER A 104 -4.70 5.46 -10.08
C SER A 104 -3.73 6.51 -10.63
N LYS A 105 -4.18 7.34 -11.58
CA LYS A 105 -3.38 8.42 -12.17
C LYS A 105 -3.11 9.55 -11.17
N GLU A 106 -4.10 9.93 -10.37
CA GLU A 106 -3.93 10.95 -9.32
C GLU A 106 -3.02 10.45 -8.20
N LEU A 107 -3.14 9.18 -7.83
CA LEU A 107 -2.30 8.53 -6.84
C LEU A 107 -0.83 8.46 -7.26
N MET A 108 -0.55 8.10 -8.52
CA MET A 108 0.83 8.10 -9.03
C MET A 108 1.43 9.51 -9.09
N LYS A 109 0.63 10.52 -9.52
CA LYS A 109 1.07 11.92 -9.50
C LYS A 109 1.38 12.43 -8.10
N LEU A 110 0.62 11.99 -7.09
CA LEU A 110 0.85 12.36 -5.70
C LEU A 110 2.23 11.90 -5.23
N ILE A 111 2.60 10.68 -5.57
CA ILE A 111 3.93 10.13 -5.32
C ILE A 111 5.00 10.95 -6.06
N ASP A 112 4.86 11.13 -7.37
CA ASP A 112 5.84 11.86 -8.18
C ASP A 112 6.07 13.29 -7.63
N SER A 113 4.98 13.97 -7.25
CA SER A 113 5.05 15.31 -6.68
C SER A 113 5.73 15.34 -5.31
N ASN A 114 5.59 14.27 -4.52
CA ASN A 114 6.27 14.16 -3.22
C ASN A 114 7.77 13.89 -3.40
N LEU A 115 8.13 12.98 -4.30
CA LEU A 115 9.53 12.69 -4.65
C LEU A 115 10.26 13.95 -5.14
N MET A 116 9.60 14.79 -5.94
CA MET A 116 10.19 16.03 -6.43
C MET A 116 10.41 17.09 -5.34
N LYS A 117 9.64 17.06 -4.24
CA LYS A 117 9.82 17.99 -3.11
C LYS A 117 11.03 17.64 -2.24
N GLU A 118 11.40 16.37 -2.18
CA GLU A 118 12.56 15.91 -1.39
C GLU A 118 13.89 16.07 -2.15
N LEU A 119 13.85 16.34 -3.46
CA LEU A 119 15.02 16.57 -4.32
C LEU A 119 15.43 18.05 -4.43
N GLY A 120 14.64 18.98 -3.88
CA GLY A 120 14.88 20.43 -3.92
C GLY A 120 15.17 21.01 -2.55
#